data_AF-A0A7H1BCQ5-F1
#
_entry.id   AF-A0A7H1BCQ5-F1
#
_cell.length_a   1.000
_cell.length_b   1.000
_cell.length_c   1.000
_cell.angle_alpha   90.00
_cell.angle_beta   90.00
_cell.angle_gamma   90.00
#
_symmetry.space_group_name_H-M   'P 1'
#
loop_
_entity.id
_entity.type
_entity.pdbx_description
1 polymer ?
#
loop_
_entity_poly.entity_id
_entity_poly.type
_entity_poly.pdbx_seq_one_letter_code
_entity_poly.pdbx_strand_id
1 'polypeptide(L)'
;MVSGRTLRAPRAHRANSVHPGAWWIWALGLGTAASRTTNPLLLALLIGVAGYVVAARRTEAPWAHSYGAFVKLGLAVLGIRLVFAVVLGSPIPGTHVLVTLPEVPLPDWAQGVRIGGRVSAEGLAFALYDGLKLATLLICVGAANALASPSRLLKSLPGALYEAGVAVVVAMTFAPNLIADVRRLRAARRLRGRPDSGLRGLLQVGLPVLEGALERSVALAAAMDARGYGRTAEVPRGVRRATAVLTLGGLIGVCAGTYGLLAASGAGYGLPVLLGGVAAALGGLWLGGRRSVRTRYRPDVWGVRAWLVAASGIVAAAVMIVSGVRDPGSLQPSVVPLTVPALPLLPAAGVLVGLLPAFVAPVPAPRTDPVPSAAVPVEASS
;
A
#
# COMPACT_ATOMS: atom_id res chain seq x y z
N MET A 1 -33.09 -18.31 31.98
CA MET A 1 -32.73 -17.38 30.88
C MET A 1 -31.21 -17.40 30.70
N VAL A 2 -30.74 -18.17 29.71
CA VAL A 2 -29.31 -18.27 29.39
C VAL A 2 -28.90 -16.98 28.69
N SER A 3 -28.11 -16.16 29.37
CA SER A 3 -27.54 -14.93 28.81
C SER A 3 -26.58 -15.33 27.69
N GLY A 4 -27.04 -15.22 26.45
CA GLY A 4 -26.25 -15.48 25.25
C GLY A 4 -25.06 -14.53 25.21
N ARG A 5 -23.90 -15.00 25.71
CA ARG A 5 -22.61 -14.36 25.46
C ARG A 5 -22.36 -14.42 23.95
N THR A 6 -22.85 -13.42 23.22
CA THR A 6 -22.37 -13.16 21.86
C THR A 6 -20.86 -12.96 22.00
N LEU A 7 -20.06 -13.89 21.48
CA LEU A 7 -18.61 -13.82 21.43
C LEU A 7 -18.21 -12.63 20.55
N ARG A 8 -18.26 -11.42 21.11
CA ARG A 8 -17.80 -10.21 20.43
C ARG A 8 -16.28 -10.28 20.37
N ALA A 9 -15.73 -10.11 19.18
CA ALA A 9 -14.28 -10.04 18.98
C ALA A 9 -13.67 -8.98 19.94
N PRO A 10 -12.54 -9.28 20.60
CA PRO A 10 -11.96 -8.37 21.59
C PRO A 10 -11.60 -7.02 20.96
N ARG A 11 -11.83 -5.93 21.69
CA ARG A 11 -11.43 -4.58 21.27
C ARG A 11 -9.91 -4.45 21.22
N ALA A 12 -9.41 -3.75 20.21
CA ALA A 12 -7.99 -3.49 20.02
C ALA A 12 -7.47 -2.58 21.13
N HIS A 13 -6.65 -3.15 22.01
CA HIS A 13 -5.76 -2.42 22.92
C HIS A 13 -4.33 -2.47 22.37
N ARG A 14 -3.43 -1.59 22.83
CA ARG A 14 -2.01 -1.61 22.41
C ARG A 14 -1.35 -3.00 22.55
N ALA A 15 -1.78 -3.82 23.51
CA ALA A 15 -1.27 -5.18 23.71
C ALA A 15 -1.81 -6.21 22.69
N ASN A 16 -2.95 -5.95 22.05
CA ASN A 16 -3.62 -6.86 21.14
C ASN A 16 -3.68 -6.35 19.69
N SER A 17 -3.10 -5.19 19.38
CA SER A 17 -3.11 -4.66 18.01
C SER A 17 -2.27 -5.52 17.08
N VAL A 18 -2.81 -5.82 15.89
CA VAL A 18 -2.09 -6.53 14.84
C VAL A 18 -0.92 -5.67 14.37
N HIS A 19 0.26 -6.29 14.25
CA HIS A 19 1.46 -5.63 13.78
C HIS A 19 1.25 -5.06 12.36
N PRO A 20 1.58 -3.79 12.08
CA PRO A 20 1.34 -3.15 10.78
C PRO A 20 1.91 -3.93 9.59
N GLY A 21 3.09 -4.55 9.77
CA GLY A 21 3.70 -5.40 8.75
C GLY A 21 2.86 -6.61 8.35
N ALA A 22 2.02 -7.16 9.24
CA ALA A 22 1.17 -8.30 8.89
C ALA A 22 0.07 -7.93 7.89
N TRP A 23 -0.49 -6.71 8.01
CA TRP A 23 -1.45 -6.18 7.03
C TRP A 23 -0.80 -5.96 5.66
N TRP A 24 0.46 -5.53 5.64
CA TRP A 24 1.23 -5.40 4.39
C TRP A 24 1.52 -6.75 3.76
N ILE A 25 1.97 -7.76 4.52
CA ILE A 25 2.19 -9.11 3.99
C ILE A 25 0.87 -9.69 3.46
N TRP A 26 -0.23 -9.52 4.19
CA TRP A 26 -1.54 -9.97 3.76
C TRP A 26 -1.97 -9.31 2.44
N ALA A 27 -1.88 -7.98 2.35
CA ALA A 27 -2.26 -7.22 1.16
C ALA A 27 -1.34 -7.51 -0.03
N LEU A 28 -0.04 -7.70 0.19
CA LEU A 28 0.90 -8.14 -0.83
C LEU A 28 0.54 -9.55 -1.31
N GLY A 29 0.16 -10.46 -0.42
CA GLY A 29 -0.33 -11.79 -0.79
C GLY A 29 -1.57 -11.74 -1.68
N LEU A 30 -2.56 -10.90 -1.34
CA LEU A 30 -3.73 -10.67 -2.19
C LEU A 30 -3.36 -10.00 -3.53
N GLY A 31 -2.41 -9.07 -3.53
CA GLY A 31 -1.88 -8.46 -4.75
C GLY A 31 -1.17 -9.46 -5.64
N THR A 32 -0.38 -10.37 -5.07
CA THR A 32 0.26 -11.48 -5.79
C THR A 32 -0.80 -12.45 -6.33
N ALA A 33 -1.85 -12.76 -5.57
CA ALA A 33 -2.98 -13.54 -6.08
C ALA A 33 -3.65 -12.85 -7.29
N ALA A 34 -3.91 -11.55 -7.20
CA ALA A 34 -4.49 -10.75 -8.29
C ALA A 34 -3.60 -10.71 -9.53
N SER A 35 -2.27 -10.64 -9.37
CA SER A 35 -1.34 -10.57 -10.51
C SER A 35 -1.31 -11.86 -11.34
N ARG A 36 -1.75 -12.99 -10.77
CA ARG A 36 -1.76 -14.33 -11.39
C ARG A 36 -3.05 -14.67 -12.13
N THR A 37 -4.07 -13.82 -12.12
CA THR A 37 -5.35 -14.08 -12.77
C THR A 37 -5.87 -12.90 -13.59
N THR A 38 -6.61 -13.21 -14.65
CA THR A 38 -7.45 -12.27 -15.40
C THR A 38 -8.93 -12.67 -15.30
N ASN A 39 -9.27 -13.69 -14.52
CA ASN A 39 -10.64 -14.13 -14.33
C ASN A 39 -11.42 -13.07 -13.52
N PRO A 40 -12.47 -12.45 -14.11
CA PRO A 40 -13.17 -11.35 -13.48
C PRO A 40 -13.88 -11.75 -12.17
N LEU A 41 -14.31 -13.01 -12.04
CA LEU A 41 -14.98 -13.50 -10.84
C LEU A 41 -13.99 -13.62 -9.66
N LEU A 42 -12.77 -14.09 -9.92
CA LEU A 42 -11.72 -14.14 -8.89
C LEU A 42 -11.23 -12.75 -8.50
N LEU A 43 -11.10 -11.84 -9.46
CA LEU A 43 -10.74 -10.45 -9.19
C LEU A 43 -11.84 -9.74 -8.37
N ALA A 44 -13.12 -9.93 -8.72
CA ALA A 44 -14.24 -9.42 -7.94
C ALA A 44 -14.26 -10.01 -6.53
N LEU A 45 -13.98 -11.31 -6.38
CA LEU A 45 -13.86 -11.97 -5.07
C LEU A 45 -12.71 -11.35 -4.25
N LEU A 46 -11.53 -11.13 -4.83
CA LEU A 46 -10.40 -10.46 -4.18
C LEU A 46 -10.76 -9.05 -3.72
N ILE A 47 -11.43 -8.26 -4.56
CA ILE A 47 -11.92 -6.93 -4.21
C ILE A 47 -12.93 -7.03 -3.05
N GLY A 48 -13.84 -7.99 -3.09
CA GLY A 48 -14.83 -8.24 -2.03
C GLY A 48 -14.18 -8.62 -0.71
N VAL A 49 -13.20 -9.52 -0.73
CA VAL A 49 -12.43 -9.93 0.46
C VAL A 49 -11.67 -8.73 1.05
N ALA A 50 -10.96 -7.99 0.21
CA ALA A 50 -10.23 -6.80 0.64
C ALA A 50 -11.16 -5.74 1.23
N GLY A 51 -12.27 -5.45 0.55
CA GLY A 51 -13.28 -4.49 0.97
C GLY A 51 -13.97 -4.90 2.27
N TYR A 52 -14.31 -6.18 2.43
CA TYR A 52 -14.93 -6.69 3.65
C TYR A 52 -13.99 -6.61 4.85
N VAL A 53 -12.73 -7.02 4.70
CA VAL A 53 -11.73 -6.93 5.78
C VAL A 53 -11.50 -5.46 6.16
N VAL A 54 -11.39 -4.56 5.18
CA VAL A 54 -11.28 -3.12 5.44
C VAL A 54 -12.53 -2.60 6.15
N ALA A 55 -13.73 -2.92 5.69
CA ALA A 55 -14.96 -2.48 6.33
C ALA A 55 -15.09 -2.98 7.78
N ALA A 56 -14.72 -4.23 8.04
CA ALA A 56 -14.81 -4.86 9.36
C ALA A 56 -13.71 -4.42 10.35
N ARG A 57 -12.58 -3.90 9.86
CA ARG A 57 -11.37 -3.64 10.66
C ARG A 57 -10.78 -2.23 10.54
N ARG A 58 -11.32 -1.37 9.66
CA ARG A 58 -10.85 0.02 9.53
C ARG A 58 -11.06 0.79 10.83
N THR A 59 -10.00 1.47 11.29
CA THR A 59 -10.06 2.44 12.39
C THR A 59 -10.74 3.73 11.93
N GLU A 60 -11.35 4.53 12.80
CA GLU A 60 -11.95 5.85 12.43
C GLU A 60 -10.93 6.95 12.09
N ALA A 61 -9.66 6.61 11.94
CA ALA A 61 -8.60 7.57 11.74
C ALA A 61 -8.60 8.19 10.33
N PRO A 62 -8.00 9.38 10.12
CA PRO A 62 -7.99 10.06 8.82
C PRO A 62 -7.47 9.18 7.67
N TRP A 63 -6.46 8.35 7.93
CA TRP A 63 -5.89 7.43 6.92
C TRP A 63 -6.85 6.31 6.49
N ALA A 64 -7.91 6.02 7.25
CA ALA A 64 -8.89 4.98 6.88
C ALA A 64 -9.76 5.37 5.68
N HIS A 65 -9.81 6.66 5.33
CA HIS A 65 -10.46 7.13 4.10
C HIS A 65 -9.61 6.87 2.84
N SER A 66 -8.34 6.46 3.00
CA SER A 66 -7.46 6.15 1.86
C SER A 66 -8.03 5.03 0.99
N TYR A 67 -8.67 4.01 1.58
CA TYR A 67 -9.27 2.91 0.81
C TYR A 67 -10.25 3.42 -0.25
N GLY A 68 -11.13 4.36 0.12
CA GLY A 68 -12.09 4.95 -0.83
C GLY A 68 -11.41 5.70 -1.96
N ALA A 69 -10.29 6.38 -1.70
CA ALA A 69 -9.50 7.05 -2.73
C ALA A 69 -8.84 6.05 -3.69
N PHE A 70 -8.28 4.95 -3.19
CA PHE A 70 -7.69 3.88 -4.01
C PHE A 70 -8.74 3.15 -4.85
N VAL A 71 -9.93 2.89 -4.31
CA VAL A 71 -11.06 2.32 -5.07
C VAL A 71 -11.48 3.27 -6.20
N LYS A 72 -11.64 4.57 -5.92
CA LYS A 72 -11.97 5.58 -6.94
C LYS A 72 -10.90 5.65 -8.03
N LEU A 73 -9.63 5.64 -7.65
CA LEU A 73 -8.52 5.63 -8.61
C LEU A 73 -8.52 4.34 -9.44
N GLY A 74 -8.84 3.18 -8.84
CA GLY A 74 -8.94 1.91 -9.57
C GLY A 74 -10.07 1.90 -10.58
N LEU A 75 -11.24 2.44 -10.21
CA LEU A 75 -12.36 2.63 -11.11
C LEU A 75 -12.04 3.64 -12.22
N ALA A 76 -11.31 4.72 -11.91
CA ALA A 76 -10.86 5.68 -12.92
C ALA A 76 -9.90 5.04 -13.92
N VAL A 77 -8.92 4.27 -13.45
CA VAL A 77 -7.99 3.52 -14.33
C VAL A 77 -8.75 2.54 -15.20
N LEU A 78 -9.71 1.80 -14.64
CA LEU A 78 -10.55 0.89 -15.39
C LEU A 78 -11.36 1.62 -16.48
N GLY A 79 -12.03 2.71 -16.12
CA GLY A 79 -12.82 3.51 -17.05
C GLY A 79 -11.97 4.10 -18.17
N ILE A 80 -10.82 4.67 -17.83
CA ILE A 80 -9.85 5.17 -18.81
C ILE A 80 -9.42 4.03 -19.75
N ARG A 81 -9.11 2.84 -19.22
CA ARG A 81 -8.68 1.71 -20.05
C ARG A 81 -9.79 1.23 -21.00
N LEU A 82 -11.04 1.22 -20.56
CA LEU A 82 -12.20 0.89 -21.40
C LEU A 82 -12.41 1.95 -22.49
N VAL A 83 -12.29 3.24 -22.14
CA VAL A 83 -12.38 4.33 -23.13
C VAL A 83 -11.27 4.19 -24.18
N PHE A 84 -10.03 3.94 -23.77
CA PHE A 84 -8.93 3.69 -24.71
C PHE A 84 -9.21 2.47 -25.59
N ALA A 85 -9.74 1.37 -25.05
CA ALA A 85 -10.09 0.20 -25.84
C ALA A 85 -11.22 0.45 -26.85
N VAL A 86 -12.17 1.33 -26.53
CA VAL A 86 -13.26 1.73 -27.44
C VAL A 86 -12.76 2.72 -28.52
N VAL A 87 -11.90 3.67 -28.15
CA VAL A 87 -11.44 4.75 -29.05
C VAL A 87 -10.29 4.30 -29.96
N LEU A 88 -9.33 3.51 -29.46
CA LEU A 88 -8.18 3.03 -30.23
C LEU A 88 -8.44 1.65 -30.87
N GLY A 89 -9.61 1.06 -30.61
CA GLY A 89 -9.91 -0.32 -30.96
C GLY A 89 -9.11 -1.34 -30.14
N SER A 90 -9.51 -2.60 -30.21
CA SER A 90 -8.77 -3.71 -29.60
C SER A 90 -7.99 -4.47 -30.67
N PRO A 91 -6.71 -4.85 -30.42
CA PRO A 91 -5.94 -5.71 -31.33
C PRO A 91 -6.45 -7.16 -31.36
N ILE A 92 -7.47 -7.49 -30.57
CA ILE A 92 -8.00 -8.85 -30.45
C ILE A 92 -9.04 -9.10 -31.55
N PRO A 93 -8.91 -10.20 -32.33
CA PRO A 93 -9.92 -10.61 -33.28
C PRO A 93 -11.24 -10.86 -32.57
N GLY A 94 -12.27 -10.08 -32.89
CA GLY A 94 -13.61 -10.24 -32.34
C GLY A 94 -14.61 -10.60 -33.42
N THR A 95 -15.45 -11.58 -33.15
CA THR A 95 -16.53 -12.00 -34.04
C THR A 95 -17.82 -11.24 -33.74
N HIS A 96 -17.99 -10.75 -32.50
CA HIS A 96 -19.22 -10.10 -32.05
C HIS A 96 -19.03 -8.59 -32.00
N VAL A 97 -19.41 -7.89 -33.08
CA VAL A 97 -19.31 -6.43 -33.16
C VAL A 97 -20.49 -5.79 -32.42
N LEU A 98 -20.18 -4.93 -31.45
CA LEU A 98 -21.18 -4.17 -30.69
C LEU A 98 -21.50 -2.83 -31.36
N VAL A 99 -20.44 -2.07 -31.70
CA VAL A 99 -20.56 -0.72 -32.27
C VAL A 99 -19.45 -0.51 -33.29
N THR A 100 -19.74 0.21 -34.37
CA THR A 100 -18.74 0.64 -35.36
C THR A 100 -18.56 2.14 -35.28
N LEU A 101 -17.41 2.60 -34.78
CA LEU A 101 -17.05 4.01 -34.80
C LEU A 101 -16.47 4.40 -36.16
N PRO A 102 -16.73 5.62 -36.67
CA PRO A 102 -16.14 6.09 -37.91
C PRO A 102 -14.61 6.06 -37.80
N GLU A 103 -13.98 5.39 -38.76
CA GLU A 103 -12.53 5.27 -38.82
C GLU A 103 -11.93 6.56 -39.35
N VAL A 104 -11.02 7.17 -38.58
CA VAL A 104 -10.23 8.29 -39.07
C VAL A 104 -9.00 7.71 -39.77
N PRO A 105 -8.82 7.91 -41.09
CA PRO A 105 -7.63 7.42 -41.77
C PRO A 105 -6.42 8.15 -41.19
N LEU A 106 -5.57 7.41 -40.49
CA LEU A 106 -4.31 7.93 -39.97
C LEU A 106 -3.23 7.90 -41.07
N PRO A 107 -2.34 8.90 -41.10
CA PRO A 107 -1.26 8.94 -42.09
C PRO A 107 -0.27 7.78 -41.90
N ASP A 108 0.46 7.42 -42.96
CA ASP A 108 1.23 6.16 -43.07
C ASP A 108 2.29 5.92 -41.98
N TRP A 109 2.73 6.97 -41.28
CA TRP A 109 3.64 6.86 -40.15
C TRP A 109 2.98 6.35 -38.85
N ALA A 110 1.64 6.28 -38.80
CA ALA A 110 0.84 5.87 -37.65
C ALA A 110 -0.02 4.62 -37.94
N GLN A 111 0.35 3.78 -38.91
CA GLN A 111 -0.41 2.55 -39.27
C GLN A 111 -0.53 1.50 -38.16
N GLY A 112 0.17 1.66 -37.03
CA GLY A 112 0.04 0.81 -35.85
C GLY A 112 -1.08 1.20 -34.88
N VAL A 113 -1.69 2.39 -35.05
CA VAL A 113 -2.78 2.89 -34.18
C VAL A 113 -3.99 3.13 -35.05
N ARG A 114 -5.11 2.47 -34.76
CA ARG A 114 -6.41 2.75 -35.40
C ARG A 114 -7.19 3.64 -34.45
N ILE A 115 -7.70 4.78 -34.92
CA ILE A 115 -8.64 5.59 -34.12
C ILE A 115 -10.03 5.31 -34.68
N GLY A 116 -10.89 4.72 -33.86
CA GLY A 116 -12.22 4.24 -34.24
C GLY A 116 -12.21 2.81 -34.78
N GLY A 117 -13.29 2.43 -35.47
CA GLY A 117 -13.48 1.10 -36.05
C GLY A 117 -14.44 0.21 -35.28
N ARG A 118 -14.38 -1.10 -35.55
CA ARG A 118 -15.28 -2.10 -34.96
C ARG A 118 -14.91 -2.37 -33.50
N VAL A 119 -15.80 -2.01 -32.58
CA VAL A 119 -15.73 -2.36 -31.16
C VAL A 119 -16.37 -3.74 -30.98
N SER A 120 -15.55 -4.74 -30.68
CA SER A 120 -16.00 -6.11 -30.43
C SER A 120 -16.26 -6.38 -28.94
N ALA A 121 -17.18 -7.29 -28.66
CA ALA A 121 -17.45 -7.75 -27.30
C ALA A 121 -16.20 -8.43 -26.68
N GLU A 122 -15.46 -9.20 -27.48
CA GLU A 122 -14.22 -9.87 -27.10
C GLU A 122 -13.13 -8.86 -26.73
N GLY A 123 -12.97 -7.81 -27.53
CA GLY A 123 -12.00 -6.74 -27.27
C GLY A 123 -12.32 -5.95 -26.01
N LEU A 124 -13.60 -5.65 -25.77
CA LEU A 124 -14.05 -4.96 -24.57
C LEU A 124 -13.92 -5.85 -23.32
N ALA A 125 -14.25 -7.14 -23.42
CA ALA A 125 -14.08 -8.11 -22.34
C ALA A 125 -12.61 -8.24 -21.93
N PHE A 126 -11.70 -8.32 -22.91
CA PHE A 126 -10.27 -8.32 -22.62
C PHE A 126 -9.83 -7.05 -21.88
N ALA A 127 -10.18 -5.88 -22.40
CA ALA A 127 -9.83 -4.60 -21.77
C ALA A 127 -10.42 -4.48 -20.34
N LEU A 128 -11.63 -4.99 -20.14
CA LEU A 128 -12.28 -5.08 -18.82
C LEU A 128 -11.51 -5.97 -17.87
N TYR A 129 -11.15 -7.20 -18.28
CA TYR A 129 -10.43 -8.16 -17.43
C TYR A 129 -9.06 -7.64 -17.02
N ASP A 130 -8.36 -7.06 -17.98
CA ASP A 130 -7.03 -6.53 -17.81
C ASP A 130 -7.04 -5.23 -16.98
N GLY A 131 -8.05 -4.37 -17.19
CA GLY A 131 -8.29 -3.19 -16.37
C GLY A 131 -8.68 -3.55 -14.93
N LEU A 132 -9.52 -4.57 -14.75
CA LEU A 132 -9.96 -5.03 -13.43
C LEU A 132 -8.79 -5.59 -12.62
N LYS A 133 -7.83 -6.25 -13.28
CA LYS A 133 -6.58 -6.69 -12.65
C LYS A 133 -5.80 -5.51 -12.05
N LEU A 134 -5.60 -4.45 -12.83
CA LEU A 134 -4.91 -3.23 -12.35
C LEU A 134 -5.68 -2.56 -11.21
N ALA A 135 -7.01 -2.45 -11.33
CA ALA A 135 -7.86 -1.90 -10.28
C ALA A 135 -7.75 -2.73 -8.99
N THR A 136 -7.73 -4.06 -9.09
CA THR A 136 -7.60 -4.97 -7.93
C THR A 136 -6.26 -4.79 -7.22
N LEU A 137 -5.16 -4.70 -7.97
CA LEU A 137 -3.82 -4.45 -7.40
C LEU A 137 -3.79 -3.15 -6.60
N LEU A 138 -4.38 -2.10 -7.16
CA LEU A 138 -4.46 -0.79 -6.51
C LEU A 138 -5.36 -0.82 -5.27
N ILE A 139 -6.48 -1.54 -5.31
CA ILE A 139 -7.37 -1.75 -4.16
C ILE A 139 -6.65 -2.52 -3.04
N CYS A 140 -5.81 -3.51 -3.37
CA CYS A 140 -4.99 -4.22 -2.37
C CYS A 140 -4.00 -3.27 -1.67
N VAL A 141 -3.34 -2.38 -2.42
CA VAL A 141 -2.47 -1.34 -1.85
C VAL A 141 -3.28 -0.37 -0.98
N GLY A 142 -4.48 0.02 -1.42
CA GLY A 142 -5.40 0.82 -0.63
C GLY A 142 -5.81 0.15 0.68
N ALA A 143 -6.05 -1.16 0.66
CA ALA A 143 -6.38 -1.94 1.84
C ALA A 143 -5.23 -1.96 2.85
N ALA A 144 -3.99 -2.15 2.39
CA ALA A 144 -2.79 -2.07 3.23
C ALA A 144 -2.70 -0.71 3.95
N ASN A 145 -2.86 0.39 3.22
CA ASN A 145 -2.77 1.75 3.75
C ASN A 145 -3.92 2.11 4.70
N ALA A 146 -5.11 1.55 4.48
CA ALA A 146 -6.26 1.78 5.36
C ALA A 146 -6.17 1.01 6.68
N LEU A 147 -5.57 -0.19 6.66
CA LEU A 147 -5.46 -1.09 7.82
C LEU A 147 -4.17 -0.88 8.63
N ALA A 148 -3.06 -0.56 7.97
CA ALA A 148 -1.78 -0.31 8.61
C ALA A 148 -1.57 1.20 8.87
N SER A 149 -1.34 1.58 10.11
CA SER A 149 -0.99 2.98 10.42
C SER A 149 0.45 3.29 9.99
N PRO A 150 0.69 4.34 9.18
CA PRO A 150 2.03 4.69 8.70
C PRO A 150 3.05 4.92 9.81
N SER A 151 2.62 5.59 10.90
CA SER A 151 3.48 5.90 12.03
C SER A 151 3.94 4.67 12.82
N ARG A 152 3.09 3.64 12.99
CA ARG A 152 3.52 2.37 13.62
C ARG A 152 4.40 1.55 12.68
N LEU A 153 4.13 1.58 11.37
CA LEU A 153 4.98 0.91 10.39
C LEU A 153 6.42 1.46 10.44
N LEU A 154 6.57 2.79 10.49
CA LEU A 154 7.87 3.44 10.64
C LEU A 154 8.57 3.09 11.95
N LYS A 155 7.83 2.94 13.06
CA LYS A 155 8.40 2.47 14.33
C LYS A 155 8.87 1.02 14.28
N SER A 156 8.23 0.19 13.46
CA SER A 156 8.59 -1.21 13.26
C SER A 156 9.75 -1.43 12.27
N LEU A 157 10.26 -0.36 11.65
CA LEU A 157 11.43 -0.49 10.77
C LEU A 157 12.68 -0.95 11.56
N PRO A 158 13.53 -1.78 10.93
CA PRO A 158 14.77 -2.24 11.55
C PRO A 158 15.65 -1.05 11.95
N GLY A 159 16.44 -1.22 13.02
CA GLY A 159 17.30 -0.15 13.56
C GLY A 159 18.30 0.43 12.54
N ALA A 160 18.65 -0.32 11.49
CA ALA A 160 19.48 0.18 10.39
C ALA A 160 18.87 1.38 9.66
N LEU A 161 17.54 1.52 9.66
CA LEU A 161 16.81 2.63 9.05
C LEU A 161 16.42 3.70 10.08
N TYR A 162 17.04 3.72 11.26
CA TYR A 162 16.67 4.64 12.34
C TYR A 162 16.75 6.10 11.90
N GLU A 163 17.83 6.50 11.25
CA GLU A 163 18.03 7.89 10.79
C GLU A 163 16.96 8.30 9.77
N ALA A 164 16.72 7.45 8.77
CA ALA A 164 15.65 7.66 7.80
C ALA A 164 14.26 7.67 8.47
N GLY A 165 14.02 6.79 9.42
CA GLY A 165 12.77 6.72 10.18
C GLY A 165 12.51 7.98 11.00
N VAL A 166 13.53 8.51 11.68
CA VAL A 166 13.44 9.78 12.42
C VAL A 166 13.13 10.93 11.46
N ALA A 167 13.84 11.03 10.33
CA ALA A 167 13.58 12.05 9.32
C ALA A 167 12.11 12.02 8.83
N VAL A 168 11.57 10.83 8.54
CA VAL A 168 10.17 10.68 8.10
C VAL A 168 9.18 11.04 9.21
N VAL A 169 9.43 10.61 10.45
CA VAL A 169 8.55 10.95 11.60
C VAL A 169 8.53 12.46 11.84
N VAL A 170 9.69 13.10 11.76
CA VAL A 170 9.85 14.55 11.85
C VAL A 170 9.09 15.24 10.70
N ALA A 171 9.27 14.78 9.46
CA ALA A 171 8.57 15.32 8.30
C ALA A 171 7.04 15.19 8.41
N MET A 172 6.51 14.03 8.85
CA MET A 172 5.08 13.82 9.07
C MET A 172 4.50 14.75 10.16
N THR A 173 5.32 15.15 11.13
CA THR A 173 4.91 16.08 12.19
C THR A 173 4.97 17.53 11.71
N PHE A 174 5.97 17.90 10.92
CA PHE A 174 6.10 19.25 10.38
C PHE A 174 5.16 19.55 9.21
N ALA A 175 4.81 18.56 8.40
CA ALA A 175 3.90 18.73 7.26
C ALA A 175 2.57 19.43 7.61
N PRO A 176 1.79 18.98 8.63
CA PRO A 176 0.56 19.69 9.01
C PRO A 176 0.81 21.10 9.52
N ASN A 177 1.93 21.35 10.22
CA ASN A 177 2.30 22.67 10.71
C ASN A 177 2.62 23.63 9.56
N LEU A 178 3.38 23.18 8.57
CA LEU A 178 3.69 23.91 7.34
C LEU A 178 2.41 24.28 6.58
N ILE A 179 1.46 23.35 6.46
CA ILE A 179 0.16 23.63 5.81
C ILE A 179 -0.60 24.71 6.58
N ALA A 180 -0.61 24.65 7.92
CA ALA A 180 -1.25 25.66 8.76
C ALA A 180 -0.59 27.04 8.60
N ASP A 181 0.74 27.10 8.55
CA ASP A 181 1.49 28.34 8.30
C ASP A 181 1.18 28.94 6.93
N VAL A 182 1.18 28.12 5.88
CA VAL A 182 0.82 28.55 4.53
C VAL A 182 -0.61 29.10 4.51
N ARG A 183 -1.56 28.45 5.18
CA ARG A 183 -2.95 28.92 5.27
C ARG A 183 -3.05 30.25 6.01
N ARG A 184 -2.37 30.39 7.16
CA ARG A 184 -2.30 31.65 7.92
C ARG A 184 -1.70 32.78 7.09
N LEU A 185 -0.61 32.53 6.38
CA LEU A 185 0.08 33.53 5.56
C LEU A 185 -0.73 33.94 4.31
N ARG A 186 -1.45 33.00 3.70
CA ARG A 186 -2.42 33.33 2.63
C ARG A 186 -3.55 34.20 3.16
N ALA A 187 -4.13 33.86 4.31
CA ALA A 187 -5.20 34.66 4.93
C ALA A 187 -4.74 36.08 5.27
N ALA A 188 -3.59 36.23 5.91
CA ALA A 188 -3.03 37.55 6.24
C ALA A 188 -2.75 38.42 5.01
N ARG A 189 -2.37 37.81 3.87
CA ARG A 189 -2.15 38.55 2.61
C ARG A 189 -3.45 38.94 1.92
N ARG A 190 -4.47 38.09 1.96
CA ARG A 190 -5.83 38.44 1.51
C ARG A 190 -6.36 39.66 2.26
N LEU A 191 -6.16 39.72 3.58
CA LEU A 191 -6.54 40.89 4.40
C LEU A 191 -5.76 42.16 4.05
N ARG A 192 -4.55 42.03 3.47
CA ARG A 192 -3.70 43.14 3.02
C ARG A 192 -3.93 43.52 1.54
N GLY A 193 -4.96 42.99 0.89
CA GLY A 193 -5.27 43.25 -0.52
C GLY A 193 -4.20 42.76 -1.50
N ARG A 194 -3.28 41.88 -1.04
CA ARG A 194 -2.19 41.38 -1.87
C ARG A 194 -2.63 40.13 -2.65
N PRO A 195 -2.30 40.03 -3.94
CA PRO A 195 -2.63 38.86 -4.73
C PRO A 195 -1.94 37.61 -4.17
N ASP A 196 -2.71 36.54 -3.97
CA ASP A 196 -2.22 35.28 -3.40
C ASP A 196 -2.09 34.15 -4.42
N SER A 197 -2.45 34.40 -5.69
CA SER A 197 -2.37 33.49 -6.84
C SER A 197 -1.21 33.81 -7.78
N GLY A 198 -0.66 32.78 -8.45
CA GLY A 198 0.41 32.91 -9.44
C GLY A 198 1.83 32.68 -8.89
N LEU A 199 2.83 32.65 -9.79
CA LEU A 199 4.22 32.31 -9.46
C LEU A 199 4.85 33.30 -8.45
N ARG A 200 4.58 34.61 -8.62
CA ARG A 200 4.99 35.65 -7.67
C ARG A 200 4.30 35.50 -6.32
N GLY A 201 3.01 35.17 -6.32
CA GLY A 201 2.25 34.86 -5.12
C GLY A 201 2.84 33.66 -4.38
N LEU A 202 3.24 32.61 -5.10
CA LEU A 202 3.89 31.40 -4.58
C LEU A 202 5.23 31.71 -3.91
N LEU A 203 6.12 32.43 -4.59
CA LEU A 203 7.44 32.82 -4.04
C LEU A 203 7.29 33.64 -2.75
N GLN A 204 6.31 34.55 -2.70
CA GLN A 204 6.05 35.38 -1.53
C GLN A 204 5.38 34.63 -0.35
N VAL A 205 4.74 33.47 -0.57
CA VAL A 205 4.33 32.57 0.55
C VAL A 205 5.47 31.64 0.92
N GLY A 206 6.17 31.14 -0.09
CA GLY A 206 7.14 30.08 0.03
C GLY A 206 8.35 30.53 0.82
N LEU A 207 8.89 31.72 0.53
CA LEU A 207 10.10 32.20 1.17
C LEU A 207 9.95 32.36 2.70
N PRO A 208 8.90 33.04 3.24
CA PRO A 208 8.71 33.13 4.70
C PRO A 208 8.40 31.79 5.37
N VAL A 209 7.71 30.89 4.66
CA VAL A 209 7.40 29.56 5.20
C VAL A 209 8.67 28.70 5.26
N LEU A 210 9.56 28.81 4.27
CA LEU A 210 10.87 28.15 4.26
C LEU A 210 11.77 28.70 5.36
N GLU A 211 11.82 30.02 5.54
CA GLU A 211 12.54 30.66 6.63
C GLU A 211 12.06 30.15 7.99
N GLY A 212 10.74 30.18 8.26
CA GLY A 212 10.19 29.63 9.50
C GLY A 212 10.35 28.10 9.62
N ALA A 213 10.47 27.37 8.51
CA ALA A 213 10.80 25.95 8.54
C ALA A 213 12.27 25.71 8.91
N LEU A 214 13.19 26.55 8.43
CA LEU A 214 14.62 26.52 8.76
C LEU A 214 14.87 26.86 10.23
N GLU A 215 14.24 27.91 10.76
CA GLU A 215 14.35 28.23 12.20
C GLU A 215 13.89 27.07 13.08
N ARG A 216 12.76 26.44 12.73
CA ARG A 216 12.26 25.27 13.47
C ARG A 216 13.10 24.02 13.29
N SER A 217 13.72 23.82 12.13
CA SER A 217 14.62 22.68 11.91
C SER A 217 15.90 22.83 12.73
N VAL A 218 16.46 24.05 12.81
CA VAL A 218 17.61 24.39 13.67
C VAL A 218 17.26 24.21 15.15
N ALA A 219 16.13 24.73 15.60
CA ALA A 219 15.67 24.55 16.98
C ALA A 219 15.44 23.07 17.34
N LEU A 220 14.85 22.30 16.43
CA LEU A 220 14.67 20.86 16.62
C LEU A 220 16.01 20.12 16.66
N ALA A 221 16.95 20.47 15.78
CA ALA A 221 18.28 19.86 15.76
C ALA A 221 19.02 20.09 17.07
N ALA A 222 19.00 21.32 17.61
CA ALA A 222 19.58 21.63 18.92
C ALA A 222 18.92 20.83 20.06
N ALA A 223 17.58 20.72 20.05
CA ALA A 223 16.86 19.91 21.03
C ALA A 223 17.13 18.40 20.91
N MET A 224 17.36 17.90 19.69
CA MET A 224 17.73 16.52 19.42
C MET A 224 19.12 16.20 19.95
N ASP A 225 20.09 17.09 19.70
CA ASP A 225 21.47 16.94 20.19
C ASP A 225 21.54 16.96 21.73
N ALA A 226 20.82 17.88 22.38
CA ALA A 226 20.72 17.94 23.84
C ALA A 226 20.12 16.66 24.46
N ARG A 227 19.24 15.96 23.74
CA ARG A 227 18.65 14.68 24.16
C ARG A 227 19.52 13.47 23.79
N GLY A 228 20.67 13.67 23.16
CA GLY A 228 21.61 12.63 22.76
C GLY A 228 21.17 11.84 21.52
N TYR A 229 20.31 12.39 20.67
CA TYR A 229 20.00 11.78 19.37
C TYR A 229 21.26 11.76 18.49
N GLY A 230 21.45 10.67 17.72
CA GLY A 230 22.61 10.52 16.82
C GLY A 230 23.81 9.77 17.42
N ARG A 231 23.78 9.43 18.72
CA ARG A 231 24.79 8.51 19.30
C ARG A 231 24.63 7.11 18.72
N THR A 232 25.56 6.72 17.85
CA THR A 232 25.68 5.35 17.34
C THR A 232 26.54 4.50 18.28
N ALA A 233 26.16 3.25 18.50
CA ALA A 233 27.05 2.31 19.17
C ALA A 233 28.32 2.09 18.34
N GLU A 234 29.48 2.03 19.00
CA GLU A 234 30.73 1.62 18.35
C GLU A 234 30.62 0.15 17.95
N VAL A 235 30.64 -0.11 16.64
CA VAL A 235 30.50 -1.46 16.09
C VAL A 235 31.78 -1.84 15.35
N PRO A 236 32.32 -3.07 15.55
CA PRO A 236 33.55 -3.52 14.91
C PRO A 236 33.53 -3.33 13.39
N ARG A 237 34.70 -2.99 12.81
CA ARG A 237 34.86 -2.76 11.36
C ARG A 237 34.37 -3.93 10.51
N GLY A 238 34.54 -5.17 10.98
CA GLY A 238 34.07 -6.39 10.32
C GLY A 238 32.54 -6.44 10.19
N VAL A 239 31.83 -6.11 11.27
CA VAL A 239 30.36 -6.01 11.27
C VAL A 239 29.91 -4.90 10.32
N ARG A 240 30.65 -3.78 10.24
CA ARG A 240 30.31 -2.70 9.30
C ARG A 240 30.39 -3.13 7.84
N ARG A 241 31.47 -3.82 7.47
CA ARG A 241 31.65 -4.36 6.11
C ARG A 241 30.62 -5.45 5.83
N ALA A 242 30.38 -6.36 6.77
CA ALA A 242 29.36 -7.40 6.64
C ALA A 242 27.97 -6.80 6.41
N THR A 243 27.57 -5.76 7.14
CA THR A 243 26.32 -5.03 6.89
C THR A 243 26.26 -4.54 5.44
N ALA A 244 27.29 -3.82 4.97
CA ALA A 244 27.31 -3.24 3.62
C ALA A 244 27.24 -4.31 2.53
N VAL A 245 28.05 -5.37 2.66
CA VAL A 245 28.10 -6.49 1.71
C VAL A 245 26.76 -7.25 1.69
N LEU A 246 26.19 -7.54 2.85
CA LEU A 246 24.90 -8.22 2.96
C LEU A 246 23.75 -7.37 2.38
N THR A 247 23.74 -6.06 2.65
CA THR A 247 22.68 -5.19 2.10
C THR A 247 22.81 -4.99 0.60
N LEU A 248 24.02 -4.71 0.09
CA LEU A 248 24.24 -4.47 -1.34
C LEU A 248 24.13 -5.77 -2.13
N GLY A 249 24.79 -6.83 -1.66
CA GLY A 249 24.71 -8.16 -2.27
C GLY A 249 23.29 -8.72 -2.22
N GLY A 250 22.57 -8.49 -1.12
CA GLY A 250 21.15 -8.86 -1.01
C GLY A 250 20.27 -8.12 -2.02
N LEU A 251 20.46 -6.80 -2.17
CA LEU A 251 19.72 -6.01 -3.16
C LEU A 251 20.01 -6.44 -4.60
N ILE A 252 21.29 -6.69 -4.93
CA ILE A 252 21.69 -7.24 -6.23
C ILE A 252 21.07 -8.63 -6.44
N GLY A 253 21.08 -9.48 -5.42
CA GLY A 253 20.44 -10.80 -5.46
C GLY A 253 18.93 -10.72 -5.68
N VAL A 254 18.25 -9.75 -5.07
CA VAL A 254 16.81 -9.52 -5.31
C VAL A 254 16.56 -9.10 -6.77
N CYS A 255 17.37 -8.19 -7.32
CA CYS A 255 17.28 -7.78 -8.72
C CYS A 255 17.52 -8.96 -9.66
N ALA A 256 18.60 -9.72 -9.44
CA ALA A 256 18.97 -10.88 -10.26
C ALA A 256 17.93 -12.01 -10.16
N GLY A 257 17.42 -12.29 -8.96
CA GLY A 257 16.38 -13.29 -8.73
C GLY A 257 15.05 -12.92 -9.38
N THR A 258 14.64 -11.65 -9.28
CA THR A 258 13.43 -11.14 -9.94
C THR A 258 13.57 -11.23 -11.46
N TYR A 259 14.72 -10.81 -12.00
CA TYR A 259 15.01 -10.97 -13.42
C TYR A 259 14.97 -12.44 -13.86
N GLY A 260 15.58 -13.35 -13.08
CA GLY A 260 15.54 -14.79 -13.34
C GLY A 260 14.11 -15.37 -13.36
N LEU A 261 13.23 -14.92 -12.46
CA LEU A 261 11.83 -15.34 -12.46
C LEU A 261 11.02 -14.83 -13.65
N LEU A 262 11.44 -13.71 -14.25
CA LEU A 262 10.80 -13.13 -15.43
C LEU A 262 11.39 -13.65 -16.75
N ALA A 263 12.60 -14.19 -16.71
CA ALA A 263 13.29 -14.76 -17.87
C ALA A 263 12.74 -16.15 -18.23
N ALA A 264 12.58 -16.42 -19.53
CA ALA A 264 12.02 -17.68 -20.04
C ALA A 264 12.79 -18.94 -19.61
N SER A 265 14.09 -18.83 -19.36
CA SER A 265 14.98 -19.93 -18.94
C SER A 265 15.39 -19.86 -17.46
N GLY A 266 14.92 -18.88 -16.70
CA GLY A 266 15.41 -18.59 -15.35
C GLY A 266 14.62 -19.23 -14.20
N ALA A 267 13.61 -20.05 -14.51
CA ALA A 267 12.69 -20.61 -13.52
C ALA A 267 13.36 -21.45 -12.41
N GLY A 268 14.47 -22.14 -12.71
CA GLY A 268 15.16 -23.01 -11.75
C GLY A 268 16.03 -22.27 -10.72
N TYR A 269 16.68 -21.17 -11.11
CA TYR A 269 17.59 -20.42 -10.23
C TYR A 269 17.02 -19.08 -9.75
N GLY A 270 15.98 -18.54 -10.40
CA GLY A 270 15.39 -17.25 -10.04
C GLY A 270 14.84 -17.23 -8.60
N LEU A 271 14.09 -18.28 -8.22
CA LEU A 271 13.51 -18.38 -6.87
C LEU A 271 14.57 -18.52 -5.75
N PRO A 272 15.55 -19.45 -5.82
CA PRO A 272 16.57 -19.55 -4.77
C PRO A 272 17.46 -18.31 -4.70
N VAL A 273 17.81 -17.69 -5.82
CA VAL A 273 18.58 -16.43 -5.85
C VAL A 273 17.78 -15.28 -5.23
N LEU A 274 16.48 -15.18 -5.51
CA LEU A 274 15.61 -14.18 -4.90
C LEU A 274 15.54 -14.38 -3.37
N LEU A 275 15.29 -15.61 -2.91
CA LEU A 275 15.21 -15.93 -1.49
C LEU A 275 16.54 -15.66 -0.76
N GLY A 276 17.66 -16.05 -1.37
CA GLY A 276 19.00 -15.75 -0.87
C GLY A 276 19.28 -14.25 -0.80
N GLY A 277 18.90 -13.50 -1.84
CA GLY A 277 19.02 -12.03 -1.88
C GLY A 277 18.19 -11.34 -0.78
N VAL A 278 16.93 -11.76 -0.60
CA VAL A 278 16.06 -11.26 0.47
C VAL A 278 16.64 -11.59 1.85
N ALA A 279 17.09 -12.83 2.06
CA ALA A 279 17.70 -13.25 3.32
C ALA A 279 18.99 -12.45 3.63
N ALA A 280 19.85 -12.24 2.63
CA ALA A 280 21.05 -11.42 2.76
C ALA A 280 20.70 -9.95 3.08
N ALA A 281 19.72 -9.37 2.39
CA ALA A 281 19.29 -7.99 2.64
C ALA A 281 18.71 -7.83 4.06
N LEU A 282 17.86 -8.77 4.50
CA LEU A 282 17.31 -8.80 5.86
C LEU A 282 18.41 -9.00 6.92
N GLY A 283 19.36 -9.90 6.65
CA GLY A 283 20.53 -10.11 7.51
C GLY A 283 21.39 -8.85 7.64
N GLY A 284 21.62 -8.13 6.54
CA GLY A 284 22.30 -6.85 6.53
C GLY A 284 21.58 -5.79 7.36
N LEU A 285 20.26 -5.65 7.18
CA LEU A 285 19.42 -4.73 7.96
C LEU A 285 19.38 -5.09 9.46
N TRP A 286 19.32 -6.38 9.80
CA TRP A 286 19.35 -6.86 11.17
C TRP A 286 20.69 -6.56 11.84
N LEU A 287 21.80 -6.83 11.14
CA LEU A 287 23.15 -6.57 11.62
C LEU A 287 23.40 -5.06 11.76
N GLY A 288 22.90 -4.25 10.83
CA GLY A 288 22.91 -2.79 10.92
C GLY A 288 22.09 -2.25 12.09
N GLY A 289 21.01 -2.95 12.47
CA GLY A 289 20.17 -2.62 13.62
C GLY A 289 20.90 -2.66 14.97
N ARG A 290 22.00 -3.41 15.09
CA ARG A 290 22.82 -3.47 16.31
C ARG A 290 23.53 -2.16 16.64
N ARG A 291 23.58 -1.19 15.71
CA ARG A 291 24.15 0.15 15.94
C ARG A 291 23.21 1.10 16.69
N SER A 292 21.92 0.79 16.73
CA SER A 292 20.90 1.66 17.31
C SER A 292 20.80 1.43 18.81
N VAL A 293 21.30 2.38 19.62
CA VAL A 293 21.12 2.38 21.07
C VAL A 293 19.69 2.81 21.39
N ARG A 294 18.87 1.92 21.94
CA ARG A 294 17.49 2.23 22.39
C ARG A 294 17.40 2.08 23.90
N THR A 295 17.17 3.18 24.62
CA THR A 295 17.14 3.21 26.10
C THR A 295 15.76 2.87 26.70
N ARG A 296 14.66 3.12 25.97
CA ARG A 296 13.32 2.73 26.40
C ARG A 296 12.38 2.57 25.20
N TYR A 297 12.35 1.38 24.60
CA TYR A 297 11.45 1.04 23.48
C TYR A 297 10.53 -0.12 23.90
N ARG A 298 9.21 0.07 23.83
CA ARG A 298 8.25 -1.03 23.93
C ARG A 298 7.83 -1.44 22.50
N PRO A 299 8.36 -2.54 21.95
CA PRO A 299 8.02 -2.99 20.61
C PRO A 299 6.56 -3.39 20.48
N ASP A 300 5.97 -3.18 19.30
CA ASP A 300 4.77 -3.92 18.90
C ASP A 300 5.16 -5.40 18.72
N VAL A 301 4.53 -6.29 19.49
CA VAL A 301 4.86 -7.72 19.45
C VAL A 301 4.22 -8.39 18.24
N TRP A 302 4.99 -9.23 17.54
CA TRP A 302 4.47 -10.08 16.48
C TRP A 302 3.78 -11.31 17.09
N GLY A 303 2.51 -11.13 17.50
CA GLY A 303 1.72 -12.20 18.12
C GLY A 303 1.14 -13.20 17.13
N VAL A 304 0.49 -14.24 17.64
CA VAL A 304 -0.19 -15.29 16.86
C VAL A 304 -1.18 -14.71 15.83
N ARG A 305 -1.88 -13.64 16.18
CA ARG A 305 -2.81 -12.95 15.26
C ARG A 305 -2.11 -12.33 14.06
N ALA A 306 -0.92 -11.76 14.25
CA ALA A 306 -0.13 -11.21 13.17
C ALA A 306 0.32 -12.32 12.21
N TRP A 307 0.72 -13.48 12.76
CA TRP A 307 1.01 -14.68 11.97
C TRP A 307 -0.19 -15.17 11.18
N LEU A 308 -1.36 -15.28 11.81
CA LEU A 308 -2.58 -15.74 11.13
C LEU A 308 -3.00 -14.79 9.99
N VAL A 309 -2.91 -13.47 10.21
CA VAL A 309 -3.19 -12.47 9.16
C VAL A 309 -2.19 -12.59 8.02
N ALA A 310 -0.89 -12.61 8.31
CA ALA A 310 0.14 -12.73 7.28
C ALA A 310 0.03 -14.06 6.50
N ALA A 311 -0.14 -15.18 7.22
CA ALA A 311 -0.29 -16.51 6.65
C ALA A 311 -1.52 -16.59 5.74
N SER A 312 -2.65 -15.96 6.10
CA SER A 312 -3.84 -15.99 5.25
C SER A 312 -3.63 -15.37 3.86
N GLY A 313 -2.86 -14.28 3.76
CA GLY A 313 -2.50 -13.69 2.46
C GLY A 313 -1.45 -14.51 1.71
N ILE A 314 -0.47 -15.10 2.43
CA ILE A 314 0.51 -16.01 1.83
C ILE A 314 -0.17 -17.25 1.25
N VAL A 315 -1.14 -17.84 1.97
CA VAL A 315 -1.92 -18.98 1.51
C VAL A 315 -2.72 -18.61 0.26
N ALA A 316 -3.41 -17.46 0.24
CA ALA A 316 -4.11 -16.99 -0.94
C ALA A 316 -3.18 -16.86 -2.17
N ALA A 317 -1.98 -16.28 -1.98
CA ALA A 317 -0.98 -16.17 -3.04
C ALA A 317 -0.49 -17.55 -3.50
N ALA A 318 -0.12 -18.44 -2.57
CA ALA A 318 0.41 -19.77 -2.86
C ALA A 318 -0.60 -20.63 -3.62
N VAL A 319 -1.87 -20.63 -3.19
CA VAL A 319 -2.95 -21.37 -3.85
C VAL A 319 -3.13 -20.87 -5.29
N MET A 320 -3.11 -19.56 -5.53
CA MET A 320 -3.20 -18.99 -6.88
C MET A 320 -1.99 -19.33 -7.75
N ILE A 321 -0.78 -19.29 -7.19
CA ILE A 321 0.44 -19.67 -7.90
C ILE A 321 0.39 -21.14 -8.30
N VAL A 322 0.07 -22.05 -7.37
CA VAL A 322 -0.02 -23.49 -7.63
C VAL A 322 -1.13 -23.79 -8.62
N SER A 323 -2.28 -23.15 -8.50
CA SER A 323 -3.39 -23.31 -9.45
C SER A 323 -2.99 -22.86 -10.86
N GLY A 324 -2.22 -21.77 -10.98
CA GLY A 324 -1.73 -21.30 -12.28
C GLY A 324 -0.66 -22.17 -12.92
N VAL A 325 -0.03 -23.08 -12.17
CA VAL A 325 0.88 -24.09 -12.72
C VAL A 325 0.11 -25.34 -13.15
N ARG A 326 -0.91 -25.74 -12.37
CA ARG A 326 -1.71 -26.96 -12.63
C ARG A 326 -2.74 -26.77 -13.74
N ASP A 327 -3.42 -25.64 -13.75
CA ASP A 327 -4.50 -25.33 -14.70
C ASP A 327 -4.51 -23.83 -15.04
N PRO A 328 -3.64 -23.37 -15.96
CA PRO A 328 -3.59 -21.98 -16.39
C PRO A 328 -4.91 -21.47 -16.98
N GLY A 329 -5.67 -22.35 -17.66
CA GLY A 329 -6.91 -21.99 -18.33
C GLY A 329 -8.01 -21.53 -17.38
N SER A 330 -8.05 -22.09 -16.16
CA SER A 330 -8.99 -21.67 -15.12
C SER A 330 -8.77 -20.23 -14.60
N LEU A 331 -7.52 -19.76 -14.62
CA LEU A 331 -7.13 -18.44 -14.12
C LEU A 331 -7.13 -17.35 -15.19
N GLN A 332 -7.06 -17.75 -16.46
CA GLN A 332 -6.99 -16.87 -17.62
C GLN A 332 -8.02 -17.30 -18.66
N PRO A 333 -9.31 -16.98 -18.44
CA PRO A 333 -10.37 -17.36 -19.38
C PRO A 333 -10.10 -16.75 -20.76
N SER A 334 -10.27 -17.55 -21.81
CA SER A 334 -10.13 -17.05 -23.18
C SER A 334 -11.27 -16.11 -23.52
N VAL A 335 -10.92 -15.01 -24.20
CA VAL A 335 -11.87 -14.06 -24.77
C VAL A 335 -12.23 -14.40 -26.22
N VAL A 336 -11.52 -15.35 -26.84
CA VAL A 336 -11.77 -15.84 -28.21
C VAL A 336 -11.72 -17.37 -28.21
N PRO A 337 -12.86 -18.08 -28.38
CA PRO A 337 -14.23 -17.57 -28.45
C PRO A 337 -14.71 -16.99 -27.10
N LEU A 338 -15.72 -16.11 -27.14
CA LEU A 338 -16.29 -15.52 -25.94
C LEU A 338 -17.02 -16.60 -25.12
N THR A 339 -16.48 -16.96 -23.97
CA THR A 339 -17.09 -17.93 -23.06
C THR A 339 -17.34 -17.29 -21.70
N VAL A 340 -18.39 -17.74 -21.01
CA VAL A 340 -18.69 -17.26 -19.65
C VAL A 340 -17.61 -17.81 -18.72
N PRO A 341 -16.85 -16.96 -18.00
CA PRO A 341 -15.83 -17.44 -17.08
C PRO A 341 -16.45 -18.26 -15.95
N ALA A 342 -15.98 -19.50 -15.77
CA ALA A 342 -16.33 -20.29 -14.60
C ALA A 342 -15.56 -19.81 -13.36
N LEU A 343 -16.12 -20.03 -12.17
CA LEU A 343 -15.44 -19.78 -10.90
C LEU A 343 -14.69 -21.05 -10.47
N PRO A 344 -13.34 -21.08 -10.56
CA PRO A 344 -12.59 -22.24 -10.11
C PRO A 344 -12.61 -22.31 -8.58
N LEU A 345 -13.14 -23.42 -8.04
CA LEU A 345 -13.45 -23.56 -6.62
C LEU A 345 -12.20 -23.54 -5.73
N LEU A 346 -11.11 -24.17 -6.16
CA LEU A 346 -9.87 -24.24 -5.37
C LEU A 346 -9.17 -22.87 -5.26
N PRO A 347 -8.95 -22.11 -6.36
CA PRO A 347 -8.54 -20.71 -6.29
C PRO A 347 -9.47 -19.83 -5.45
N ALA A 348 -10.79 -19.98 -5.62
CA ALA A 348 -11.77 -19.23 -4.85
C ALA A 348 -11.66 -19.52 -3.34
N ALA A 349 -11.52 -20.78 -2.95
CA ALA A 349 -11.29 -21.19 -1.57
C ALA A 349 -9.98 -20.57 -1.01
N GLY A 350 -8.91 -20.56 -1.80
CA GLY A 350 -7.64 -19.90 -1.44
C GLY A 350 -7.81 -18.40 -1.18
N VAL A 351 -8.56 -17.70 -2.03
CA VAL A 351 -8.88 -16.28 -1.84
C VAL A 351 -9.75 -16.07 -0.59
N LEU A 352 -10.72 -16.96 -0.31
CA LEU A 352 -11.56 -16.89 0.87
C LEU A 352 -10.79 -17.07 2.18
N VAL A 353 -9.67 -17.81 2.19
CA VAL A 353 -8.75 -17.84 3.35
C VAL A 353 -8.28 -16.42 3.70
N GLY A 354 -8.15 -15.54 2.71
CA GLY A 354 -7.85 -14.12 2.89
C GLY A 354 -8.88 -13.34 3.73
N LEU A 355 -10.07 -13.88 4.00
CA LEU A 355 -11.06 -13.29 4.92
C LEU A 355 -10.74 -13.54 6.41
N LEU A 356 -9.82 -14.44 6.73
CA LEU A 356 -9.44 -14.78 8.10
C LEU A 356 -9.15 -13.56 9.00
N PRO A 357 -8.50 -12.48 8.53
CA PRO A 357 -8.29 -11.26 9.32
C PRO A 357 -9.60 -10.60 9.80
N ALA A 358 -10.70 -10.74 9.05
CA ALA A 358 -12.00 -10.20 9.46
C ALA A 358 -12.55 -10.86 10.72
N PHE A 359 -12.09 -12.07 11.06
CA PHE A 359 -12.51 -12.80 12.27
C PHE A 359 -11.45 -12.73 13.37
N VAL A 360 -10.17 -12.82 13.01
CA VAL A 360 -9.07 -12.94 13.97
C VAL A 360 -8.51 -11.60 14.44
N ALA A 361 -8.53 -10.56 13.59
CA ALA A 361 -8.05 -9.25 14.01
C ALA A 361 -9.01 -8.63 15.05
N PRO A 362 -8.50 -7.93 16.08
CA PRO A 362 -9.35 -7.26 17.05
C PRO A 362 -10.08 -6.06 16.42
N VAL A 363 -11.28 -5.78 16.92
CA VAL A 363 -12.10 -4.63 16.46
C VAL A 363 -11.46 -3.34 16.98
N PRO A 364 -11.26 -2.30 16.14
CA PRO A 364 -10.80 -0.98 16.61
C PRO A 364 -11.63 -0.46 17.79
N ALA A 365 -10.99 0.17 18.78
CA ALA A 365 -11.71 0.91 19.81
C ALA A 365 -12.36 2.16 19.17
N PRO A 366 -13.62 2.50 19.51
CA PRO A 366 -14.23 3.77 19.11
C PRO A 366 -13.38 4.94 19.62
N ARG A 367 -13.41 6.08 18.91
CA ARG A 367 -12.88 7.32 19.48
C ARG A 367 -13.60 7.60 20.80
N THR A 368 -12.87 7.56 21.91
CA THR A 368 -13.26 8.33 23.08
C THR A 368 -13.01 9.78 22.71
N ASP A 369 -14.07 10.55 22.47
CA ASP A 369 -13.96 12.00 22.43
C ASP A 369 -13.23 12.48 23.69
N PRO A 370 -12.36 13.49 23.60
CA PRO A 370 -11.73 14.04 24.79
C PRO A 370 -12.84 14.47 25.73
N VAL A 371 -12.91 13.84 26.91
CA VAL A 371 -13.76 14.29 28.00
C VAL A 371 -13.46 15.78 28.16
N PRO A 372 -14.45 16.69 28.03
CA PRO A 372 -14.21 18.10 28.24
C PRO A 372 -13.56 18.22 29.60
N SER A 373 -12.34 18.77 29.63
CA SER A 373 -11.61 19.03 30.87
C SER A 373 -12.59 19.73 31.80
N ALA A 374 -12.96 19.08 32.90
CA ALA A 374 -13.77 19.71 33.92
C ALA A 374 -13.09 21.05 34.24
N ALA A 375 -13.83 22.14 34.03
CA ALA A 375 -13.33 23.48 34.29
C ALA A 375 -12.85 23.49 35.75
N VAL A 376 -11.57 23.77 35.96
CA VAL A 376 -11.03 24.05 37.28
C VAL A 376 -11.80 25.27 37.80
N PRO A 377 -12.51 25.18 38.94
CA PRO A 377 -13.16 26.35 39.51
C PRO A 377 -12.07 27.37 39.85
N VAL A 378 -12.16 28.56 39.26
CA VAL A 378 -11.34 29.70 39.68
C VAL A 378 -11.87 30.10 41.06
N GLU A 379 -11.12 29.76 42.11
CA GLU A 379 -11.34 30.35 43.44
C GLU A 379 -11.18 31.87 43.32
N ALA A 380 -12.29 32.58 43.53
CA ALA A 380 -12.27 34.02 43.73
C ALA A 380 -11.66 34.29 45.11
N SER A 381 -10.43 34.79 45.13
CA SER A 381 -9.84 35.39 46.32
C SER A 381 -10.54 36.72 46.61
N SER A 382 -11.29 36.74 47.71
CA SER A 382 -11.77 37.94 48.41
C SER A 382 -10.63 38.64 49.16
#